data_AF-A0A9D8RNM1-F1
#
_entry.id   AF-A0A9D8RNM1-F1
#
_cell.length_a   1.000
_cell.length_b   1.000
_cell.length_c   1.000
_cell.angle_alpha   90.00
_cell.angle_beta   90.00
_cell.angle_gamma   90.00
#
_symmetry.space_group_name_H-M   'P 1'
#
loop_
_entity.id
_entity.type
_entity.pdbx_description
1 polymer ?
#
loop_
_entity_poly.entity_id
_entity_poly.type
_entity_poly.pdbx_seq_one_letter_code
_entity_poly.pdbx_strand_id
1 'polypeptide(L)'
;MRQRRGFTLIELLVVILIIGILAAVALLQYNKAVAKSRFTQIVTAAKSLADAQTVYYMANGEYAAELDQLDVTFPATLEIRPGSVYFKHGQCKLDGGRILCDANTGGLFTWSVWLPGGNRWCCAYNSDNYAASSLCIAEIGKSADDWFNGCGSEGYCHCWAD
;
A
#
# COMPACT_ATOMS: atom_id res chain seq x y z
N MET A 1 20.35 14.97 58.65
CA MET A 1 19.07 15.44 58.07
C MET A 1 19.13 15.23 56.57
N ARG A 2 18.22 14.42 56.00
CA ARG A 2 18.25 14.05 54.57
C ARG A 2 17.49 15.12 53.78
N GLN A 3 18.20 15.96 53.03
CA GLN A 3 17.57 16.97 52.19
C GLN A 3 16.76 16.30 51.08
N ARG A 4 15.43 16.47 51.11
CA ARG A 4 14.57 16.11 50.00
C ARG A 4 14.71 17.22 48.95
N ARG A 5 15.43 16.95 47.87
CA ARG A 5 15.42 17.79 46.67
C ARG A 5 14.06 17.61 46.00
N GLY A 6 13.21 18.64 46.07
CA GLY A 6 11.95 18.69 45.34
C GLY A 6 12.19 19.12 43.88
N PHE A 7 11.40 18.57 42.97
CA PHE A 7 11.37 19.01 41.56
C PHE A 7 10.85 20.45 41.50
N THR A 8 11.49 21.31 40.70
CA THR A 8 10.98 22.67 40.50
C THR A 8 9.85 22.67 39.47
N LEU A 9 8.85 23.55 39.64
CA LEU A 9 7.78 23.73 38.65
C LEU A 9 8.34 24.15 37.28
N ILE A 10 9.46 24.89 37.29
CA ILE A 10 10.14 25.33 36.07
C ILE A 10 10.78 24.15 35.33
N GLU A 11 11.43 23.22 36.04
CA GLU A 11 11.96 21.98 35.42
C GLU A 11 10.85 21.19 34.74
N LEU A 12 9.69 21.06 35.39
CA LEU A 12 8.58 20.32 34.83
C LEU A 12 7.97 21.04 33.62
N LEU A 13 7.93 22.37 33.63
CA LEU A 13 7.42 23.19 32.52
C LEU A 13 8.30 23.07 31.26
N VAL A 14 9.63 23.10 31.42
CA VAL A 14 10.55 22.94 30.29
C VAL A 14 10.43 21.52 29.69
N VAL A 15 10.25 20.50 30.52
CA VAL A 15 10.09 19.12 30.04
C VAL A 15 8.82 18.96 29.19
N ILE A 16 7.67 19.47 29.64
CA ILE A 16 6.43 19.37 28.86
C ILE A 16 6.51 20.17 27.55
N LEU A 17 7.24 21.29 27.55
CA LEU A 17 7.48 22.09 26.34
C LEU A 17 8.29 21.30 25.31
N ILE A 18 9.37 20.65 25.73
CA ILE A 18 10.20 19.83 24.83
C ILE A 18 9.40 18.62 24.31
N ILE A 19 8.65 17.92 25.18
CA ILE A 19 7.80 16.80 24.78
C ILE A 19 6.73 17.26 23.77
N GLY A 20 6.14 18.45 23.96
CA GLY A 20 5.16 19.02 23.05
C GLY A 20 5.70 19.23 21.62
N ILE A 21 6.93 19.76 21.50
CA ILE A 21 7.58 19.96 20.19
C ILE A 21 7.88 18.62 19.52
N LEU A 22 8.45 17.66 20.27
CA LEU A 22 8.78 16.33 19.75
C LEU A 22 7.51 15.57 19.30
N ALA A 23 6.42 15.66 20.07
CA ALA A 23 5.15 15.02 19.74
C ALA A 23 4.54 15.58 18.44
N ALA A 24 4.59 16.90 18.22
CA ALA A 24 4.06 17.53 17.01
C ALA A 24 4.75 17.03 15.74
N VAL A 25 6.09 16.93 15.75
CA VAL A 25 6.86 16.41 14.60
C VAL A 25 6.67 14.90 14.43
N ALA A 26 6.63 14.15 15.53
CA ALA A 26 6.47 12.70 15.50
C ALA A 26 5.14 12.26 14.86
N LEU A 27 4.04 12.99 15.09
CA LEU A 27 2.72 12.64 14.53
C LEU A 27 2.71 12.63 12.99
N LEU A 28 3.31 13.64 12.35
CA LEU A 28 3.36 13.70 10.88
C LEU A 28 4.19 12.55 10.29
N GLN A 29 5.28 12.16 10.96
CA GLN A 29 6.11 11.03 10.52
C GLN A 29 5.40 9.69 10.74
N TYR A 30 4.71 9.53 11.88
CA TYR A 30 3.95 8.34 12.20
C TYR A 30 2.87 8.05 11.14
N ASN A 31 2.11 9.06 10.72
CA ASN A 31 1.08 8.90 9.70
C ASN A 31 1.65 8.42 8.35
N LYS A 32 2.81 8.95 7.93
CA LYS A 32 3.50 8.49 6.72
C LYS A 32 3.98 7.04 6.83
N ALA A 33 4.54 6.66 7.98
CA ALA A 33 5.00 5.30 8.23
C ALA A 33 3.83 4.29 8.19
N VAL A 34 2.69 4.64 8.78
CA VAL A 34 1.47 3.81 8.75
C VAL A 34 0.93 3.68 7.33
N ALA A 35 0.88 4.77 6.56
CA ALA A 35 0.46 4.74 5.16
C ALA A 35 1.36 3.83 4.32
N LYS A 36 2.69 3.94 4.50
CA LYS A 36 3.66 3.07 3.83
C LYS A 36 3.48 1.60 4.20
N SER A 37 3.30 1.30 5.49
CA SER A 37 3.07 -0.08 5.95
C SER A 37 1.81 -0.70 5.35
N ARG A 38 0.72 0.06 5.23
CA ARG A 38 -0.52 -0.39 4.58
C ARG A 38 -0.31 -0.67 3.09
N PHE A 39 0.40 0.22 2.39
CA PHE A 39 0.72 0.03 0.99
C PHE A 39 1.61 -1.20 0.75
N THR A 40 2.68 -1.37 1.54
CA THR A 40 3.56 -2.55 1.45
C THR A 40 2.80 -3.86 1.66
N GLN A 41 1.81 -3.89 2.56
CA GLN A 41 0.96 -5.07 2.76
C GLN A 41 0.26 -5.49 1.45
N ILE A 42 -0.31 -4.53 0.74
CA ILE A 42 -1.02 -4.78 -0.53
C ILE A 42 -0.03 -5.18 -1.62
N VAL A 43 1.13 -4.53 -1.71
CA VAL A 43 2.16 -4.88 -2.68
C VAL A 43 2.68 -6.32 -2.47
N THR A 44 2.92 -6.73 -1.23
CA THR A 44 3.34 -8.11 -0.93
C THR A 44 2.26 -9.12 -1.32
N ALA A 45 0.98 -8.82 -1.06
CA ALA A 45 -0.12 -9.66 -1.50
C ALA A 45 -0.21 -9.75 -3.03
N ALA A 46 -0.07 -8.62 -3.73
CA ALA A 46 -0.07 -8.57 -5.19
C ALA A 46 1.06 -9.41 -5.80
N LYS A 47 2.27 -9.35 -5.23
CA LYS A 47 3.42 -10.17 -5.66
C LYS A 47 3.17 -11.66 -5.44
N SER A 48 2.65 -12.04 -4.27
CA SER A 48 2.28 -13.44 -3.99
C SER A 48 1.23 -13.98 -4.98
N LEU A 49 0.20 -13.18 -5.28
CA LEU A 49 -0.81 -13.50 -6.28
C LEU A 49 -0.20 -13.62 -7.69
N ALA A 50 0.75 -12.74 -8.03
CA ALA A 50 1.42 -12.74 -9.32
C ALA A 50 2.26 -14.00 -9.55
N ASP A 51 3.00 -14.41 -8.52
CA ASP A 51 3.80 -15.63 -8.54
C ASP A 51 2.90 -16.86 -8.67
N ALA A 52 1.80 -16.91 -7.91
CA ALA A 52 0.85 -18.01 -7.97
C ALA A 52 0.13 -18.10 -9.32
N GLN A 53 -0.29 -16.97 -9.89
CA GLN A 53 -0.86 -16.91 -11.24
C GLN A 53 0.13 -17.38 -12.30
N THR A 54 1.42 -17.03 -12.15
CA THR A 54 2.47 -17.50 -13.07
C THR A 54 2.64 -19.01 -13.00
N VAL A 55 2.64 -19.59 -11.79
CA VAL A 55 2.70 -21.05 -11.59
C VAL A 55 1.46 -21.74 -12.17
N TYR A 56 0.27 -21.18 -11.93
CA TYR A 56 -0.98 -21.73 -12.48
C TYR A 56 -0.99 -21.69 -14.01
N TYR A 57 -0.52 -20.60 -14.61
CA TYR A 57 -0.38 -20.46 -16.06
C TYR A 57 0.59 -21.47 -16.64
N MET A 58 1.73 -21.72 -15.98
CA MET A 58 2.68 -22.76 -16.40
C MET A 58 2.07 -24.17 -16.39
N ALA A 59 1.10 -24.42 -15.51
CA ALA A 59 0.43 -25.72 -15.40
C ALA A 59 -0.75 -25.88 -16.38
N ASN A 60 -1.54 -24.82 -16.60
CA ASN A 60 -2.83 -24.90 -17.29
C ASN A 60 -2.86 -24.19 -18.65
N GLY A 61 -1.88 -23.35 -18.97
CA GLY A 61 -1.82 -22.55 -20.20
C GLY A 61 -2.76 -21.33 -20.19
N GLU A 62 -3.48 -21.09 -19.10
CA GLU A 62 -4.38 -19.96 -18.89
C GLU A 62 -4.27 -19.41 -17.46
N TYR A 63 -4.70 -18.17 -17.25
CA TYR A 63 -4.72 -17.56 -15.91
C TYR A 63 -5.95 -17.96 -15.14
N ALA A 64 -5.80 -18.10 -13.82
CA ALA A 64 -6.92 -18.39 -12.95
C ALA A 64 -7.88 -17.19 -12.87
N ALA A 65 -9.18 -17.47 -12.99
CA ALA A 65 -10.24 -16.47 -12.81
C ALA A 65 -10.65 -16.35 -11.33
N GLU A 66 -10.45 -17.43 -10.56
CA GLU A 66 -10.81 -17.51 -9.16
C GLU A 66 -9.59 -17.76 -8.27
N LEU A 67 -9.68 -17.36 -7.01
CA LEU A 67 -8.56 -17.46 -6.06
C LEU A 67 -8.36 -18.86 -5.52
N ASP A 68 -9.40 -19.71 -5.55
CA ASP A 68 -9.35 -21.10 -5.11
C ASP A 68 -8.54 -22.00 -6.05
N GLN A 69 -8.37 -21.57 -7.29
CA GLN A 69 -7.51 -22.20 -8.29
C GLN A 69 -6.02 -21.95 -8.04
N LEU A 70 -5.70 -20.93 -7.23
CA LEU A 70 -4.33 -20.55 -6.91
C LEU A 70 -3.89 -21.20 -5.58
N ASP A 71 -2.66 -21.71 -5.54
CA ASP A 71 -2.05 -22.21 -4.32
C ASP A 71 -1.49 -21.07 -3.45
N VAL A 72 -2.38 -20.23 -2.92
CA VAL A 72 -2.07 -19.11 -2.03
C VAL A 72 -2.87 -19.20 -0.75
N THR A 73 -2.16 -19.12 0.38
CA THR A 73 -2.80 -19.08 1.69
C THR A 73 -2.88 -17.65 2.20
N PHE A 74 -4.10 -17.19 2.45
CA PHE A 74 -4.37 -15.91 3.11
C PHE A 74 -4.74 -16.14 4.58
N PRO A 75 -4.43 -15.19 5.48
CA PRO A 75 -4.87 -15.27 6.86
C PRO A 75 -6.41 -15.24 6.93
N ALA A 76 -6.99 -16.13 7.76
CA ALA A 76 -8.44 -16.32 7.89
C ALA A 76 -9.23 -15.08 8.34
N THR A 77 -8.53 -14.01 8.75
CA THR A 77 -9.13 -12.73 9.10
C THR A 77 -9.49 -11.87 7.88
N LEU A 78 -9.08 -12.27 6.67
CA LEU A 78 -9.39 -11.56 5.44
C LEU A 78 -10.67 -12.09 4.82
N GLU A 79 -11.46 -11.20 4.24
CA GLU A 79 -12.62 -11.58 3.44
C GLU A 79 -12.13 -11.97 2.03
N ILE A 80 -12.55 -13.15 1.56
CA ILE A 80 -12.22 -13.67 0.24
C ILE A 80 -13.52 -13.84 -0.52
N ARG A 81 -13.58 -13.27 -1.72
CA ARG A 81 -14.67 -13.44 -2.69
C ARG A 81 -14.08 -14.04 -3.98
N PRO A 82 -14.91 -14.59 -4.89
CA PRO A 82 -14.42 -15.11 -6.16
C PRO A 82 -13.54 -14.07 -6.88
N GLY A 83 -12.29 -14.44 -7.12
CA GLY A 83 -11.30 -13.60 -7.78
C GLY A 83 -10.87 -12.33 -7.00
N SER A 84 -11.25 -12.14 -5.72
CA SER A 84 -10.87 -10.95 -4.94
C SER A 84 -10.54 -11.22 -3.45
N VAL A 85 -9.46 -10.64 -2.95
CA VAL A 85 -9.08 -10.61 -1.53
C VAL A 85 -9.28 -9.21 -0.97
N TYR A 86 -9.95 -9.10 0.17
CA TYR A 86 -10.22 -7.84 0.86
C TYR A 86 -9.35 -7.70 2.11
N PHE A 87 -8.60 -6.61 2.15
CA PHE A 87 -7.83 -6.15 3.29
C PHE A 87 -8.58 -5.02 3.98
N LYS A 88 -8.28 -4.79 5.26
CA LYS A 88 -8.87 -3.68 6.04
C LYS A 88 -8.72 -2.31 5.35
N HIS A 89 -7.65 -2.13 4.58
CA HIS A 89 -7.31 -0.88 3.90
C HIS A 89 -7.06 -1.10 2.41
N GLY A 90 -7.72 -2.05 1.78
CA GLY A 90 -7.50 -2.31 0.35
C GLY A 90 -8.13 -3.59 -0.15
N GLN A 91 -7.95 -3.89 -1.42
CA GLN A 91 -8.35 -5.16 -2.01
C GLN A 91 -7.38 -5.52 -3.13
N CYS A 92 -7.36 -6.80 -3.52
CA CYS A 92 -6.67 -7.28 -4.71
C CYS A 92 -7.63 -8.18 -5.48
N LYS A 93 -7.77 -7.97 -6.78
CA LYS A 93 -8.60 -8.78 -7.67
C LYS A 93 -7.81 -9.31 -8.86
N LEU A 94 -8.21 -10.49 -9.31
CA LEU A 94 -7.77 -11.12 -10.55
C LEU A 94 -8.57 -10.52 -11.71
N ASP A 95 -7.91 -10.19 -12.82
CA ASP A 95 -8.51 -9.59 -14.00
C ASP A 95 -7.86 -10.13 -15.28
N GLY A 96 -8.24 -11.36 -15.66
CA GLY A 96 -7.90 -11.93 -16.98
C GLY A 96 -6.41 -11.92 -17.34
N GLY A 97 -5.52 -12.18 -16.38
CA GLY A 97 -4.06 -12.10 -16.53
C GLY A 97 -3.40 -10.85 -15.92
N ARG A 98 -4.19 -10.00 -15.27
CA ARG A 98 -3.73 -8.88 -14.46
C ARG A 98 -4.13 -9.08 -13.02
N ILE A 99 -3.38 -8.47 -12.11
CA ILE A 99 -3.76 -8.31 -10.71
C ILE A 99 -3.94 -6.83 -10.46
N LEU A 100 -5.15 -6.45 -10.07
CA LEU A 100 -5.53 -5.08 -9.75
C LEU A 100 -5.72 -5.00 -8.24
N CYS A 101 -4.91 -4.21 -7.57
CA CYS A 101 -5.01 -3.98 -6.15
C CYS A 101 -5.25 -2.50 -5.83
N ASP A 102 -6.03 -2.24 -4.81
CA ASP A 102 -6.31 -0.89 -4.33
C ASP A 102 -5.87 -0.80 -2.87
N ALA A 103 -5.23 0.30 -2.47
CA ALA A 103 -4.89 0.55 -1.07
C ALA A 103 -5.44 1.90 -0.62
N ASN A 104 -6.26 1.91 0.42
CA ASN A 104 -6.75 3.11 1.08
C ASN A 104 -5.80 3.52 2.22
N THR A 105 -4.80 4.33 1.88
CA THR A 105 -3.78 4.83 2.82
C THR A 105 -4.13 6.22 3.40
N GLY A 106 -5.42 6.59 3.42
CA GLY A 106 -5.86 7.98 3.68
C GLY A 106 -6.01 8.81 2.40
N GLY A 107 -6.06 8.14 1.24
CA GLY A 107 -6.31 8.63 -0.11
C GLY A 107 -6.56 7.42 -1.03
N LEU A 108 -7.10 7.63 -2.24
CA LEU A 108 -7.34 6.57 -3.22
C LEU A 108 -6.07 6.31 -4.05
N PHE A 109 -5.57 5.08 -3.97
CA PHE A 109 -4.37 4.64 -4.66
C PHE A 109 -4.57 3.22 -5.21
N THR A 110 -4.10 2.94 -6.43
CA THR A 110 -4.22 1.65 -7.10
C THR A 110 -2.86 1.12 -7.57
N TRP A 111 -2.56 -0.13 -7.24
CA TRP A 111 -1.39 -0.89 -7.64
C TRP A 111 -1.81 -1.98 -8.63
N SER A 112 -1.09 -2.17 -9.72
CA SER A 112 -1.38 -3.26 -10.65
C SER A 112 -0.13 -3.99 -11.11
N VAL A 113 -0.28 -5.30 -11.32
CA VAL A 113 0.78 -6.18 -11.83
C VAL A 113 0.24 -6.90 -13.05
N TRP A 114 1.02 -6.89 -14.14
CA TRP A 114 0.68 -7.55 -15.40
C TRP A 114 1.50 -8.85 -15.56
N LEU A 115 0.89 -9.92 -16.09
CA LEU A 115 1.52 -11.23 -16.21
C LEU A 115 1.54 -11.76 -17.67
N PRO A 116 2.52 -12.60 -18.07
CA PRO A 116 3.67 -13.05 -17.30
C PRO A 116 4.86 -12.13 -17.64
N GLY A 117 5.45 -11.50 -16.62
CA GLY A 117 6.59 -10.60 -16.81
C GLY A 117 6.25 -9.25 -17.47
N GLY A 118 4.99 -8.80 -17.39
CA GLY A 118 4.66 -7.45 -17.82
C GLY A 118 5.12 -6.39 -16.81
N ASN A 119 4.99 -5.12 -17.20
CA ASN A 119 5.35 -4.00 -16.32
C ASN A 119 4.44 -3.99 -15.09
N ARG A 120 5.00 -3.65 -13.93
CA ARG A 120 4.28 -3.31 -12.70
C ARG A 120 3.93 -1.84 -12.77
N TRP A 121 2.69 -1.51 -12.44
CA TRP A 121 2.22 -0.13 -12.48
C TRP A 121 1.69 0.27 -11.12
N CYS A 122 2.04 1.48 -10.72
CA CYS A 122 1.54 2.10 -9.51
C CYS A 122 0.86 3.40 -9.92
N CYS A 123 -0.43 3.55 -9.61
CA CYS A 123 -1.24 4.66 -10.07
C CYS A 123 -1.88 5.41 -8.90
N ALA A 124 -1.73 6.74 -8.89
CA ALA A 124 -2.41 7.62 -7.95
C ALA A 124 -3.59 8.32 -8.64
N TYR A 125 -4.78 8.25 -7.99
CA TYR A 125 -6.04 8.79 -8.54
C TYR A 125 -6.08 10.32 -8.64
N ASN A 126 -5.15 11.01 -7.99
CA ASN A 126 -5.00 12.45 -8.07
C ASN A 126 -3.51 12.79 -8.09
N SER A 127 -3.07 13.52 -9.12
CA SER A 127 -1.69 13.99 -9.29
C SER A 127 -1.19 14.83 -8.11
N ASP A 128 -2.09 15.48 -7.38
CA ASP A 128 -1.77 16.33 -6.23
C ASP A 128 -1.68 15.54 -4.92
N ASN A 129 -1.95 14.23 -4.96
CA ASN A 129 -1.77 13.37 -3.80
C ASN A 129 -0.29 12.98 -3.66
N TYR A 130 0.52 13.93 -3.20
CA TYR A 130 1.95 13.76 -2.93
C TYR A 130 2.27 12.53 -2.05
N ALA A 131 1.34 12.13 -1.17
CA ALA A 131 1.50 10.93 -0.36
C ALA A 131 1.39 9.65 -1.20
N ALA A 132 0.44 9.57 -2.13
CA ALA A 132 0.28 8.41 -3.02
C ALA A 132 1.41 8.33 -4.06
N SER A 133 1.77 9.46 -4.69
CA SER A 133 2.84 9.50 -5.69
C SER A 133 4.21 9.16 -5.09
N SER A 134 4.52 9.65 -3.89
CA SER A 134 5.78 9.31 -3.21
C SER A 134 5.87 7.84 -2.81
N LEU A 135 4.76 7.19 -2.47
CA LEU A 135 4.73 5.75 -2.20
C LEU A 135 4.97 4.93 -3.48
N CYS A 136 4.41 5.35 -4.61
CA CYS A 136 4.65 4.70 -5.89
C CYS A 136 6.08 4.76 -6.36
N ILE A 137 6.65 5.97 -6.37
CA ILE A 137 8.02 6.19 -6.79
C ILE A 137 8.98 5.38 -5.90
N ALA A 138 8.69 5.28 -4.60
CA ALA A 138 9.48 4.51 -3.67
C ALA A 138 9.45 2.99 -3.92
N GLU A 139 8.41 2.44 -4.55
CA GLU A 139 8.29 1.00 -4.83
C GLU A 139 8.71 0.61 -6.25
N ILE A 140 8.37 1.43 -7.26
CA ILE A 140 8.61 1.16 -8.68
C ILE A 140 10.03 1.59 -9.11
N GLY A 141 10.57 2.67 -8.54
CA GLY A 141 11.97 3.03 -8.68
C GLY A 141 12.36 3.99 -9.82
N LYS A 142 11.45 4.40 -10.73
CA LYS A 142 11.55 5.61 -11.60
C LYS A 142 10.34 5.77 -12.53
N SER A 143 10.25 6.94 -13.18
CA SER A 143 9.04 7.50 -13.79
C SER A 143 8.88 7.28 -15.29
N ALA A 144 7.93 6.43 -15.67
CA ALA A 144 7.14 6.63 -16.87
C ALA A 144 5.83 7.27 -16.41
N ASP A 145 5.73 8.60 -16.50
CA ASP A 145 4.49 9.34 -16.23
C ASP A 145 3.51 9.09 -17.39
N ASP A 146 2.95 7.89 -17.44
CA ASP A 146 1.95 7.53 -18.45
C ASP A 146 0.54 7.81 -17.89
N TRP A 147 -0.23 8.59 -18.65
CA TRP A 147 -1.64 8.84 -18.35
C TRP A 147 -2.47 7.60 -18.71
N PHE A 148 -2.83 6.80 -17.71
CA PHE A 148 -3.56 5.55 -17.91
C PHE A 148 -5.06 5.70 -17.60
N ASN A 149 -5.90 5.35 -18.57
CA ASN A 149 -7.36 5.27 -18.44
C ASN A 149 -7.80 3.91 -17.86
N GLY A 150 -7.35 3.57 -16.65
CA GLY A 150 -7.70 2.27 -16.06
C GLY A 150 -7.71 2.22 -14.54
N CYS A 151 -7.74 3.38 -13.87
CA CYS A 151 -7.79 3.47 -12.42
C CYS A 151 -9.17 3.27 -11.78
N GLY A 152 -10.11 2.65 -12.49
CA GLY A 152 -11.51 2.60 -12.09
C GLY A 152 -12.38 3.53 -12.92
N SER A 153 -13.60 3.80 -12.45
CA SER A 153 -14.71 4.31 -13.26
C SER A 153 -14.79 5.84 -13.43
N GLU A 154 -13.96 6.67 -12.79
CA GLU A 154 -14.21 8.13 -12.73
C GLU A 154 -12.97 9.05 -12.85
N GLY A 155 -11.85 8.66 -13.49
CA GLY A 155 -10.78 9.64 -13.68
C GLY A 155 -9.45 9.17 -14.27
N TYR A 156 -8.69 10.15 -14.76
CA TYR A 156 -7.30 9.99 -15.19
C TYR A 156 -6.40 9.80 -13.97
N CYS A 157 -5.60 8.73 -13.97
CA CYS A 157 -4.58 8.49 -12.97
C CYS A 157 -3.21 8.89 -13.48
N HIS A 158 -2.37 9.35 -12.56
CA HIS A 158 -0.95 9.43 -12.81
C HIS A 158 -0.31 8.10 -12.41
N CYS A 159 0.29 7.41 -13.37
CA CYS A 159 0.88 6.10 -13.15
C CYS A 159 2.40 6.15 -13.29
N TRP A 160 3.07 5.21 -12.63
CA TRP A 160 4.49 4.95 -12.72
C TRP A 160 4.68 3.46 -13.01
N ALA A 161 5.54 3.14 -13.97
CA ALA A 161 5.88 1.77 -14.36
C ALA A 161 7.39 1.49 -14.21
N ASP A 162 7.74 0.23 -13.93
CA ASP A 162 9.13 -0.25 -13.89
C ASP A 162 9.64 -0.74 -15.25
#